data_AF-A0A5F9CZ05-F1
#
_entry.id   AF-A0A5F9CZ05-F1
#
_cell.length_a   1.000
_cell.length_b   1.000
_cell.length_c   1.000
_cell.angle_alpha   90.00
_cell.angle_beta   90.00
_cell.angle_gamma   90.00
#
_symmetry.space_group_name_H-M   'P 1'
#
loop_
_entity.id
_entity.type
_entity.pdbx_description
1 polymer ?
#
loop_
_entity_poly.entity_id
_entity_poly.type
_entity_poly.pdbx_seq_one_letter_code
_entity_poly.pdbx_strand_id
1 'polypeptide(L)'
;MALAQGLYGIPSCRLDSFVVRWLQPSRKWKEEVLEAVAGVEKFLRQESFHGEHQLQDQEVRVLKVVKVGPFGTGTALRGTAEVELVVFLSCFRNFREEAKHHAAVLRLIQTKMWHCQELLALGLRDLRVDEGVPEALTFTIQTRETAEPITVTIVPAYRALGPSVPNSLPPPEVYVSLIKACGHPGIFSPSFSELQRDFVKHQPTKLKSLLRLVKHWYQQCAQDIQVTVEQQGYSDLILWVNPYEPIKKVKERIRRSRGCSGLPRLSFQERGSERQLLSSHCSLAYYGIFCDTRVCLLETFSPEIQVFVKSPDGDSQAYAVHPKSFVLSLKQQIEDKQGFPSSQQQLEYQGQVLQDWVDLGHYGIQDSDTLTLCKKRGREAALLPC
;
A
#
# COMPACT_ATOMS: atom_id res chain seq x y z
N MET A 1 -20.60 -10.81 23.11
CA MET A 1 -19.18 -10.73 22.73
C MET A 1 -18.91 -9.32 22.27
N ALA A 2 -18.26 -8.50 23.08
CA ALA A 2 -18.00 -7.10 22.74
C ALA A 2 -17.04 -7.05 21.55
N LEU A 3 -17.46 -6.40 20.46
CA LEU A 3 -16.60 -6.06 19.32
C LEU A 3 -15.31 -5.44 19.89
N ALA A 4 -14.16 -6.04 19.56
CA ALA A 4 -12.88 -5.47 19.92
C ALA A 4 -12.86 -4.03 19.39
N GLN A 5 -12.79 -3.04 20.30
CA GLN A 5 -12.59 -1.66 19.90
C GLN A 5 -11.29 -1.63 19.09
N GLY A 6 -11.40 -1.39 17.79
CA GLY A 6 -10.25 -1.21 16.91
C GLY A 6 -9.36 -0.09 17.44
N LEU A 7 -8.07 -0.09 17.08
CA LEU A 7 -7.07 0.84 17.61
C LEU A 7 -7.55 2.31 17.61
N TYR A 8 -8.29 2.73 16.57
CA TYR A 8 -8.84 4.07 16.41
C TYR A 8 -9.86 4.49 17.47
N GLY A 9 -10.57 3.55 18.09
CA GLY A 9 -11.53 3.83 19.15
C GLY A 9 -10.90 4.00 20.53
N ILE A 10 -9.57 3.87 20.65
CA ILE A 10 -8.86 3.85 21.93
C ILE A 10 -8.27 5.23 22.22
N PRO A 11 -8.66 5.89 23.34
CA PRO A 11 -8.07 7.17 23.72
C PRO A 11 -6.55 7.06 23.91
N SER A 12 -5.83 8.13 23.55
CA SER A 12 -4.36 8.18 23.64
C SER A 12 -3.82 7.80 25.03
N CYS A 13 -4.51 8.20 26.10
CA CYS A 13 -4.15 7.87 27.48
C CYS A 13 -4.27 6.37 27.83
N ARG A 14 -4.94 5.55 27.00
CA ARG A 14 -5.12 4.11 27.23
C ARG A 14 -4.27 3.23 26.30
N LEU A 15 -3.46 3.82 25.41
CA LEU A 15 -2.67 3.05 24.43
C LEU A 15 -1.73 2.06 25.10
N ASP A 16 -1.12 2.43 26.24
CA ASP A 16 -0.27 1.51 27.00
C ASP A 16 -1.02 0.28 27.51
N SER A 17 -2.21 0.51 28.07
CA SER A 17 -3.08 -0.58 28.52
C SER A 17 -3.53 -1.45 27.36
N PHE A 18 -3.78 -0.86 26.18
CA PHE A 18 -4.09 -1.59 24.97
C PHE A 18 -2.93 -2.49 24.53
N VAL A 19 -1.69 -1.98 24.51
CA VAL A 19 -0.52 -2.77 24.14
C VAL A 19 -0.37 -3.99 25.05
N VAL A 20 -0.41 -3.79 26.37
CA VAL A 20 -0.25 -4.88 27.34
C VAL A 20 -1.40 -5.89 27.23
N ARG A 21 -2.64 -5.42 27.14
CA ARG A 21 -3.82 -6.28 27.22
C ARG A 21 -4.16 -6.99 25.91
N TRP A 22 -3.83 -6.41 24.76
CA TRP A 22 -4.27 -6.92 23.45
C TRP A 22 -3.12 -7.25 22.50
N LEU A 23 -2.02 -6.49 22.51
CA LEU A 23 -0.92 -6.70 21.57
C LEU A 23 0.19 -7.60 22.09
N GLN A 24 0.41 -7.65 23.41
CA GLN A 24 1.48 -8.47 23.97
C GLN A 24 1.06 -9.96 23.97
N PRO A 25 1.89 -10.86 23.42
CA PRO A 25 1.66 -12.29 23.50
C PRO A 25 1.76 -12.74 24.96
N SER A 26 0.95 -13.73 25.35
CA SER A 26 1.04 -14.30 26.69
C SER A 26 2.38 -15.01 26.87
N ARG A 27 2.88 -15.02 28.10
CA ARG A 27 4.14 -15.71 28.43
C ARG A 27 4.05 -17.20 28.09
N LYS A 28 2.93 -17.83 28.48
CA LYS A 28 2.65 -19.25 28.21
C LYS A 28 2.71 -19.56 26.70
N TRP A 29 1.98 -18.79 25.88
CA TRP A 29 2.00 -18.95 24.42
C TRP A 29 3.41 -18.85 23.84
N LYS A 30 4.17 -17.84 24.27
CA LYS A 30 5.55 -17.65 23.80
C LYS A 30 6.45 -18.84 24.17
N GLU A 31 6.33 -19.36 25.38
CA GLU A 31 7.12 -20.52 25.84
C GLU A 31 6.79 -21.76 25.00
N GLU A 32 5.51 -22.00 24.74
CA GLU A 32 5.03 -23.12 23.93
C GLU A 32 5.52 -23.07 22.47
N VAL A 33 5.45 -21.88 21.84
CA VAL A 33 6.00 -21.66 20.49
C VAL A 33 7.50 -21.92 20.47
N LEU A 34 8.24 -21.42 21.47
CA LEU A 34 9.69 -21.59 21.54
C LEU A 34 10.10 -23.04 21.79
N GLU A 35 9.30 -23.83 22.50
CA GLU A 35 9.52 -25.26 22.68
C GLU A 35 9.37 -26.02 21.35
N ALA A 36 8.29 -25.77 20.60
CA ALA A 36 8.08 -26.38 19.28
C ALA A 36 9.24 -26.06 18.32
N VAL A 37 9.66 -24.78 18.28
CA VAL A 37 10.79 -24.33 17.46
C VAL A 37 12.12 -24.93 17.93
N ALA A 38 12.29 -25.22 19.22
CA ALA A 38 13.49 -25.88 19.72
C ALA A 38 13.66 -27.30 19.12
N GLY A 39 12.55 -27.99 18.80
CA GLY A 39 12.57 -29.25 18.05
C GLY A 39 13.17 -29.08 16.65
N VAL A 40 12.77 -28.03 15.94
CA VAL A 40 13.33 -27.68 14.62
C VAL A 40 14.82 -27.33 14.72
N GLU A 41 15.20 -26.51 15.70
CA GLU A 41 16.61 -26.15 15.92
C GLU A 41 17.47 -27.37 16.24
N LYS A 42 16.94 -28.33 17.00
CA LYS A 42 17.61 -29.58 17.33
C LYS A 42 17.82 -30.42 16.07
N PHE A 43 16.77 -30.64 15.27
CA PHE A 43 16.85 -31.34 13.99
C PHE A 43 17.94 -30.73 13.09
N LEU A 44 17.89 -29.42 12.86
CA LEU A 44 18.86 -28.74 11.99
C LEU A 44 20.30 -28.92 12.45
N ARG A 45 20.56 -28.95 13.75
CA ARG A 45 21.92 -29.09 14.30
C ARG A 45 22.45 -30.52 14.29
N GLN A 46 21.57 -31.52 14.35
CA GLN A 46 21.95 -32.93 14.48
C GLN A 46 21.94 -33.66 13.14
N GLU A 47 21.17 -33.19 12.17
CA GLU A 47 21.04 -33.83 10.86
C GLU A 47 22.31 -33.66 10.02
N SER A 48 22.75 -34.76 9.40
CA SER A 48 23.83 -34.78 8.42
C SER A 48 23.26 -34.55 7.02
N PHE A 49 23.51 -33.37 6.46
CA PHE A 49 23.07 -33.01 5.11
C PHE A 49 24.17 -33.39 4.10
N HIS A 50 24.03 -34.54 3.43
CA HIS A 50 24.93 -34.91 2.34
C HIS A 50 24.50 -34.22 1.06
N GLY A 51 25.42 -33.46 0.46
CA GLY A 51 25.13 -32.72 -0.76
C GLY A 51 24.83 -33.67 -1.92
N GLU A 52 23.72 -33.42 -2.64
CA GLU A 52 23.48 -34.06 -3.95
C GLU A 52 24.37 -33.40 -5.03
N HIS A 53 24.43 -33.99 -6.24
CA HIS A 53 25.27 -33.65 -7.41
C HIS A 53 25.76 -32.19 -7.61
N GLN A 54 25.04 -31.18 -7.13
CA GLN A 54 25.39 -29.74 -7.21
C GLN A 54 26.31 -29.22 -6.08
N LEU A 55 26.50 -29.99 -5.00
CA LEU A 55 27.30 -29.63 -3.81
C LEU A 55 28.58 -30.48 -3.65
N GLN A 56 29.01 -31.19 -4.72
CA GLN A 56 30.26 -31.98 -4.78
C GLN A 56 30.41 -33.05 -3.68
N ASP A 57 29.32 -33.72 -3.29
CA ASP A 57 29.30 -34.73 -2.21
C ASP A 57 29.87 -34.24 -0.86
N GLN A 58 29.90 -32.91 -0.65
CA GLN A 58 30.39 -32.34 0.59
C GLN A 58 29.36 -32.53 1.72
N GLU A 59 29.84 -32.88 2.91
CA GLU A 59 29.03 -32.83 4.12
C GLU A 59 28.69 -31.36 4.46
N VAL A 60 27.40 -31.03 4.40
CA VAL A 60 26.86 -29.74 4.78
C VAL A 60 26.44 -29.79 6.24
N ARG A 61 27.02 -28.90 7.05
CA ARG A 61 26.74 -28.80 8.49
C ARG A 61 26.14 -27.45 8.83
N VAL A 62 25.21 -27.44 9.76
CA VAL A 62 24.66 -26.22 10.35
C VAL A 62 25.65 -25.67 11.37
N LEU A 63 26.23 -24.51 11.07
CA LEU A 63 27.18 -23.81 11.93
C LEU A 63 26.47 -23.07 13.07
N LYS A 64 25.29 -22.51 12.78
CA LYS A 64 24.52 -21.69 13.74
C LYS A 64 23.08 -21.53 13.25
N VAL A 65 22.13 -21.53 14.18
CA VAL A 65 20.73 -21.18 13.92
C VAL A 65 20.36 -19.94 14.73
N VAL A 66 19.72 -18.98 14.08
CA VAL A 66 19.35 -17.70 14.68
C VAL A 66 17.86 -17.43 14.48
N LYS A 67 17.13 -17.27 15.59
CA LYS A 67 15.76 -16.74 15.60
C LYS A 67 15.76 -15.25 15.27
N VAL A 68 15.08 -14.88 14.19
CA VAL A 68 14.93 -13.49 13.72
C VAL A 68 13.46 -13.06 13.75
N GLY A 69 13.12 -11.98 13.04
CA GLY A 69 11.77 -11.47 12.98
C GLY A 69 11.20 -11.04 14.34
N PRO A 70 9.86 -11.08 14.51
CA PRO A 70 9.18 -10.61 15.71
C PRO A 70 9.59 -11.38 16.99
N PHE A 71 9.78 -12.70 16.89
CA PHE A 71 10.21 -13.52 18.02
C PHE A 71 11.67 -13.26 18.41
N GLY A 72 12.58 -13.13 17.45
CA GLY A 72 14.00 -12.83 17.70
C GLY A 72 14.23 -11.45 18.29
N THR A 73 13.47 -10.45 17.84
CA THR A 73 13.58 -9.04 18.30
C THR A 73 12.80 -8.76 19.59
N GLY A 74 11.90 -9.67 20.00
CA GLY A 74 11.01 -9.46 21.13
C GLY A 74 9.93 -8.42 20.84
N THR A 75 9.45 -8.37 19.59
CA THR A 75 8.37 -7.50 19.09
C THR A 75 7.20 -8.30 18.50
N ALA A 76 7.09 -9.59 18.82
CA ALA A 76 5.94 -10.42 18.50
C ALA A 76 4.64 -9.81 19.04
N LEU A 77 3.59 -9.89 18.23
CA LEU A 77 2.23 -9.52 18.60
C LEU A 77 1.49 -10.75 19.14
N ARG A 78 0.37 -10.53 19.82
CA ARG A 78 -0.53 -11.59 20.21
C ARG A 78 -1.10 -12.25 18.95
N GLY A 79 -1.15 -13.59 18.96
CA GLY A 79 -1.56 -14.37 17.79
C GLY A 79 -0.52 -14.42 16.67
N THR A 80 0.67 -13.80 16.82
CA THR A 80 1.77 -14.08 15.90
C THR A 80 2.16 -15.54 16.06
N ALA A 81 1.96 -16.29 14.98
CA ALA A 81 2.30 -17.70 14.85
C ALA A 81 3.40 -17.93 13.80
N GLU A 82 4.13 -16.89 13.42
CA GLU A 82 5.21 -16.95 12.43
C GLU A 82 6.57 -16.80 13.09
N VAL A 83 7.46 -17.76 12.86
CA VAL A 83 8.83 -17.78 13.40
C VAL A 83 9.82 -17.90 12.25
N GLU A 84 10.72 -16.94 12.18
CA GLU A 84 11.78 -16.92 11.17
C GLU A 84 13.11 -17.41 11.78
N LEU A 85 13.76 -18.34 11.08
CA LEU A 85 15.05 -18.91 11.43
C LEU A 85 16.04 -18.65 10.29
N VAL A 86 17.18 -18.04 10.62
CA VAL A 86 18.34 -17.98 9.72
C VAL A 86 19.30 -19.10 10.08
N VAL A 87 19.68 -19.89 9.09
CA VAL A 87 20.53 -21.08 9.26
C VAL A 87 21.84 -20.86 8.52
N PHE A 88 22.92 -20.72 9.29
CA PHE A 88 24.26 -20.56 8.78
C PHE A 88 24.88 -21.90 8.46
N LEU A 89 25.34 -22.10 7.22
CA LEU A 89 25.79 -23.39 6.71
C LEU A 89 27.28 -23.39 6.35
N SER A 90 27.93 -24.53 6.53
CA SER A 90 29.35 -24.72 6.24
C SER A 90 29.69 -24.75 4.75
N CYS A 91 28.71 -24.98 3.87
CA CYS A 91 28.91 -25.04 2.43
C CYS A 91 29.00 -23.66 1.76
N PHE A 92 28.60 -22.60 2.45
CA PHE A 92 28.75 -21.24 1.94
C PHE A 92 30.02 -20.62 2.50
N ARG A 93 31.01 -20.34 1.65
CA ARG A 93 32.27 -19.70 2.03
C ARG A 93 32.31 -18.21 1.68
N ASN A 94 31.38 -17.76 0.83
CA ASN A 94 31.23 -16.38 0.41
C ASN A 94 29.81 -16.15 -0.14
N PHE A 95 29.45 -14.88 -0.33
CA PHE A 95 28.15 -14.49 -0.86
C PHE A 95 27.83 -15.08 -2.25
N ARG A 96 28.84 -15.28 -3.12
CA ARG A 96 28.61 -15.85 -4.45
C ARG A 96 28.24 -17.33 -4.38
N GLU A 97 28.85 -18.08 -3.47
CA GLU A 97 28.49 -19.47 -3.21
C GLU A 97 27.09 -19.60 -2.60
N GLU A 98 26.72 -18.71 -1.66
CA GLU A 98 25.34 -18.62 -1.16
C GLU A 98 24.37 -18.45 -2.33
N ALA A 99 24.54 -17.43 -3.18
CA ALA A 99 23.65 -17.19 -4.31
C ALA A 99 23.61 -18.37 -5.30
N LYS A 100 24.73 -19.05 -5.55
CA LYS A 100 24.81 -20.17 -6.49
C LYS A 100 24.12 -21.43 -5.96
N HIS A 101 24.25 -21.71 -4.67
CA HIS A 101 23.84 -22.98 -4.07
C HIS A 101 22.59 -22.87 -3.20
N HIS A 102 22.01 -21.67 -3.04
CA HIS A 102 20.84 -21.39 -2.19
C HIS A 102 19.68 -22.36 -2.42
N ALA A 103 19.20 -22.46 -3.66
CA ALA A 103 18.08 -23.31 -4.02
C ALA A 103 18.38 -24.81 -3.83
N ALA A 104 19.62 -25.23 -4.08
CA ALA A 104 20.04 -26.62 -3.88
C ALA A 104 20.02 -26.99 -2.38
N VAL A 105 20.47 -26.07 -1.53
CA VAL A 105 20.43 -26.23 -0.08
C VAL A 105 19.00 -26.25 0.46
N LEU A 106 18.12 -25.38 -0.03
CA LEU A 106 16.71 -25.39 0.36
C LEU A 106 16.06 -26.74 0.05
N ARG A 107 16.26 -27.28 -1.16
CA ARG A 107 15.78 -28.61 -1.54
C ARG A 107 16.34 -29.70 -0.64
N LEU A 108 17.63 -29.64 -0.32
CA LEU A 108 18.28 -30.62 0.55
C LEU A 108 17.65 -30.62 1.96
N ILE A 109 17.43 -29.44 2.55
CA ILE A 109 16.77 -29.30 3.85
C ILE A 109 15.33 -29.82 3.76
N GLN A 110 14.60 -29.44 2.71
CA GLN A 110 13.22 -29.88 2.47
C GLN A 110 13.10 -31.41 2.42
N THR A 111 13.95 -32.08 1.64
CA THR A 111 13.97 -33.54 1.52
C THR A 111 14.22 -34.22 2.86
N LYS A 112 15.17 -33.70 3.66
CA LYS A 112 15.48 -34.24 4.98
C LYS A 112 14.35 -34.05 5.99
N MET A 113 13.67 -32.90 5.96
CA MET A 113 12.54 -32.62 6.84
C MET A 113 11.38 -33.61 6.63
N TRP A 114 11.11 -34.02 5.38
CA TRP A 114 10.05 -34.99 5.08
C TRP A 114 10.26 -36.35 5.77
N HIS A 115 11.52 -36.72 6.02
CA HIS A 115 11.89 -38.00 6.62
C HIS A 115 12.12 -37.90 8.14
N CYS A 116 11.98 -36.72 8.74
CA CYS A 116 12.25 -36.51 10.16
C CYS A 116 11.04 -36.89 11.03
N GLN A 117 11.13 -38.03 11.72
CA GLN A 117 10.09 -38.51 12.64
C GLN A 117 9.76 -37.50 13.76
N GLU A 118 10.76 -36.80 14.31
CA GLU A 118 10.51 -35.79 15.35
C GLU A 118 9.67 -34.61 14.84
N LEU A 119 9.90 -34.16 13.60
CA LEU A 119 9.11 -33.08 12.99
C LEU A 119 7.71 -33.55 12.57
N LEU A 120 7.59 -34.79 12.08
CA LEU A 120 6.30 -35.41 11.80
C LEU A 120 5.46 -35.55 13.08
N ALA A 121 6.08 -35.88 14.22
CA ALA A 121 5.42 -35.90 15.52
C ALA A 121 4.98 -34.50 16.01
N LEU A 122 5.60 -33.43 15.51
CA LEU A 122 5.15 -32.04 15.69
C LEU A 122 4.08 -31.62 14.66
N GLY A 123 3.55 -32.54 13.85
CA GLY A 123 2.49 -32.23 12.89
C GLY A 123 2.97 -31.41 11.68
N LEU A 124 4.20 -31.62 11.22
CA LEU A 124 4.77 -30.97 10.04
C LEU A 124 3.82 -31.07 8.83
N ARG A 125 3.46 -29.92 8.25
CA ARG A 125 2.64 -29.82 7.04
C ARG A 125 2.95 -28.53 6.26
N ASP A 126 2.33 -28.36 5.10
CA ASP A 126 2.47 -27.19 4.21
C ASP A 126 3.93 -26.83 3.81
N LEU A 127 4.83 -27.81 3.80
CA LEU A 127 6.25 -27.63 3.50
C LEU A 127 6.47 -27.26 2.04
N ARG A 128 6.93 -26.02 1.79
CA ARG A 128 7.14 -25.44 0.46
C ARG A 128 8.28 -24.44 0.46
N VAL A 129 8.80 -24.15 -0.74
CA VAL A 129 9.73 -23.04 -0.95
C VAL A 129 8.93 -21.83 -1.41
N ASP A 130 9.02 -20.73 -0.67
CA ASP A 130 8.36 -19.46 -1.01
C ASP A 130 9.30 -18.61 -1.90
N GLU A 131 8.74 -18.03 -2.97
CA GLU A 131 9.42 -17.14 -3.93
C GLU A 131 9.66 -15.75 -3.31
N GLY A 132 10.53 -15.68 -2.30
CA GLY A 132 10.97 -14.45 -1.63
C GLY A 132 12.35 -13.96 -2.11
N VAL A 133 12.81 -12.84 -1.54
CA VAL A 133 14.19 -12.35 -1.75
C VAL A 133 14.93 -12.32 -0.40
N PRO A 134 15.76 -13.34 -0.07
CA PRO A 134 15.96 -14.58 -0.83
C PRO A 134 14.83 -15.60 -0.63
N GLU A 135 14.81 -16.64 -1.47
CA GLU A 135 13.90 -17.78 -1.31
C GLU A 135 14.00 -18.38 0.10
N ALA A 136 12.89 -18.88 0.62
CA ALA A 136 12.83 -19.42 1.97
C ALA A 136 12.03 -20.71 2.02
N LEU A 137 12.37 -21.61 2.94
CA LEU A 137 11.61 -22.83 3.19
C LEU A 137 10.57 -22.55 4.27
N THR A 138 9.29 -22.62 3.93
CA THR A 138 8.18 -22.36 4.84
C THR A 138 7.38 -23.62 5.08
N PHE A 139 6.97 -23.85 6.32
CA PHE A 139 6.15 -24.99 6.73
C PHE A 139 5.38 -24.67 8.00
N THR A 140 4.41 -25.50 8.36
CA THR A 140 3.71 -25.38 9.63
C THR A 140 3.97 -26.59 10.53
N ILE A 141 4.10 -26.33 11.83
CA ILE A 141 4.18 -27.32 12.91
C ILE A 141 3.13 -26.96 13.97
N GLN A 142 2.88 -27.85 14.91
CA GLN A 142 1.95 -27.64 16.00
C GLN A 142 2.68 -27.49 17.33
N THR A 143 2.12 -26.67 18.20
CA THR A 143 2.47 -26.67 19.61
C THR A 143 2.07 -27.98 20.29
N ARG A 144 2.76 -28.34 21.37
CA ARG A 144 2.53 -29.61 22.08
C ARG A 144 1.29 -29.60 22.98
N GLU A 145 1.00 -28.50 23.68
CA GLU A 145 -0.12 -28.48 24.63
C GLU A 145 -1.44 -28.12 23.95
N THR A 146 -1.42 -27.11 23.09
CA THR A 146 -2.62 -26.52 22.48
C THR A 146 -2.91 -27.01 21.06
N ALA A 147 -1.95 -27.71 20.44
CA ALA A 147 -2.02 -28.14 19.04
C ALA A 147 -2.29 -27.00 18.03
N GLU A 148 -1.99 -25.76 18.41
CA GLU A 148 -2.14 -24.58 17.56
C GLU A 148 -1.03 -24.56 16.49
N PRO A 149 -1.37 -24.20 15.24
CA PRO A 149 -0.39 -24.13 14.16
C PRO A 149 0.56 -22.95 14.33
N ILE A 150 1.84 -23.21 14.05
CA ILE A 150 2.92 -22.22 13.94
C ILE A 150 3.55 -22.40 12.58
N THR A 151 3.63 -21.32 11.82
CA THR A 151 4.40 -21.22 10.59
C THR A 151 5.86 -20.95 10.93
N VAL A 152 6.76 -21.75 10.40
CA VAL A 152 8.21 -21.57 10.53
C VAL A 152 8.79 -21.36 9.14
N THR A 153 9.65 -20.34 9.03
CA THR A 153 10.37 -20.02 7.80
C THR A 153 11.87 -20.16 8.05
N ILE A 154 12.56 -20.91 7.19
CA ILE A 154 14.00 -21.14 7.24
C ILE A 154 14.67 -20.45 6.05
N VAL A 155 15.67 -19.63 6.35
CA VAL A 155 16.50 -18.96 5.34
C VAL A 155 17.97 -19.38 5.53
N PRO A 156 18.54 -20.17 4.60
CA PRO A 156 19.97 -20.46 4.57
C PRO A 156 20.79 -19.18 4.35
N ALA A 157 21.96 -19.08 4.97
CA ALA A 157 22.82 -17.90 4.86
C ALA A 157 24.32 -18.20 4.99
N TYR A 158 25.16 -17.43 4.31
CA TYR A 158 26.60 -17.40 4.54
C TYR A 158 26.90 -16.75 5.91
N ARG A 159 27.80 -17.35 6.68
CA ARG A 159 28.25 -16.78 7.95
C ARG A 159 29.33 -15.72 7.72
N ALA A 160 28.92 -14.56 7.22
CA ALA A 160 29.81 -13.43 6.95
C ALA A 160 30.40 -12.81 8.23
N LEU A 161 29.71 -12.95 9.36
CA LEU A 161 30.11 -12.40 10.65
C LEU A 161 30.72 -13.50 11.54
N GLY A 162 31.94 -13.26 12.01
CA GLY A 162 32.60 -14.10 13.01
C GLY A 162 31.91 -14.04 14.37
N PRO A 163 32.36 -14.82 15.36
CA PRO A 163 31.93 -14.65 16.73
C PRO A 163 32.33 -13.24 17.22
N SER A 164 31.36 -12.35 17.36
CA SER A 164 31.58 -11.00 17.85
C SER A 164 30.61 -10.66 18.98
N VAL A 165 30.97 -9.66 19.78
CA VAL A 165 30.12 -9.13 20.86
C VAL A 165 28.90 -8.44 20.22
N PRO A 166 27.69 -8.57 20.78
CA PRO A 166 26.52 -7.84 20.29
C PRO A 166 26.83 -6.34 20.12
N ASN A 167 26.41 -5.76 19.00
CA ASN A 167 26.61 -4.35 18.62
C ASN A 167 28.05 -3.93 18.25
N SER A 168 28.98 -4.87 18.05
CA SER A 168 30.28 -4.53 17.45
C SER A 168 30.14 -4.18 15.96
N LEU A 169 30.90 -3.20 15.48
CA LEU A 169 31.00 -2.94 14.05
C LEU A 169 31.64 -4.12 13.32
N PRO A 170 31.06 -4.63 12.23
CA PRO A 170 31.74 -5.59 11.36
C PRO A 170 32.97 -4.96 10.70
N PRO A 171 34.02 -5.76 10.42
CA PRO A 171 35.14 -5.30 9.61
C PRO A 171 34.66 -4.78 8.24
N PRO A 172 35.15 -3.62 7.76
CA PRO A 172 34.72 -3.03 6.48
C PRO A 172 34.89 -3.99 5.28
N GLU A 173 35.85 -4.90 5.35
CA GLU A 173 36.14 -5.90 4.33
C GLU A 173 34.93 -6.80 4.04
N VAL A 174 34.10 -7.07 5.05
CA VAL A 174 32.87 -7.84 4.90
C VAL A 174 31.92 -7.12 3.95
N TYR A 175 31.71 -5.81 4.13
CA TYR A 175 30.86 -5.01 3.25
C TYR A 175 31.48 -4.83 1.86
N VAL A 176 32.80 -4.70 1.75
CA VAL A 176 33.48 -4.67 0.44
C VAL A 176 33.23 -5.98 -0.31
N SER A 177 33.31 -7.13 0.36
CA SER A 177 33.05 -8.44 -0.24
C SER A 177 31.57 -8.62 -0.64
N LEU A 178 30.64 -8.07 0.14
CA LEU A 178 29.21 -8.00 -0.17
C LEU A 178 28.96 -7.20 -1.46
N ILE A 179 29.51 -5.99 -1.56
CA ILE A 179 29.35 -5.12 -2.74
C ILE A 179 29.92 -5.80 -4.00
N LYS A 180 31.09 -6.44 -3.88
CA LYS A 180 31.74 -7.19 -4.97
C LYS A 180 31.01 -8.47 -5.37
N ALA A 181 30.08 -8.97 -4.56
CA ALA A 181 29.28 -10.14 -4.89
C ALA A 181 28.22 -9.84 -5.96
N CYS A 182 27.88 -8.57 -6.19
CA CYS A 182 26.95 -8.12 -7.23
C CYS A 182 25.57 -8.82 -7.18
N GLY A 183 25.09 -9.15 -5.98
CA GLY A 183 23.74 -9.70 -5.79
C GLY A 183 22.65 -8.63 -5.85
N HIS A 184 21.41 -9.06 -6.07
CA HIS A 184 20.24 -8.18 -5.99
C HIS A 184 20.11 -7.58 -4.57
N PRO A 185 19.65 -6.32 -4.43
CA PRO A 185 19.46 -5.70 -3.11
C PRO A 185 18.63 -6.59 -2.18
N GLY A 186 19.14 -6.83 -0.97
CA GLY A 186 18.45 -7.61 0.07
C GLY A 186 18.71 -9.12 0.06
N ILE A 187 19.24 -9.70 -1.03
CA ILE A 187 19.42 -11.16 -1.16
C ILE A 187 20.33 -11.76 -0.09
N PHE A 188 21.38 -11.04 0.33
CA PHE A 188 22.32 -11.46 1.38
C PHE A 188 22.02 -10.85 2.75
N SER A 189 20.86 -10.22 2.92
CA SER A 189 20.46 -9.67 4.22
C SER A 189 20.46 -10.71 5.37
N PRO A 190 20.15 -12.01 5.15
CA PRO A 190 20.23 -13.02 6.20
C PRO A 190 21.64 -13.20 6.79
N SER A 191 22.69 -12.95 6.01
CA SER A 191 24.08 -12.98 6.51
C SER A 191 24.36 -11.97 7.64
N PHE A 192 23.53 -10.92 7.73
CA PHE A 192 23.60 -9.85 8.74
C PHE A 192 22.42 -9.90 9.73
N SER A 193 21.67 -10.99 9.75
CA SER A 193 20.45 -11.15 10.55
C SER A 193 20.65 -10.94 12.05
N GLU A 194 21.84 -11.24 12.58
CA GLU A 194 22.19 -10.96 13.97
C GLU A 194 22.23 -9.46 14.27
N LEU A 195 22.84 -8.66 13.38
CA LEU A 195 22.89 -7.21 13.52
C LEU A 195 21.48 -6.61 13.43
N GLN A 196 20.69 -7.07 12.47
CA GLN A 196 19.29 -6.64 12.30
C GLN A 196 18.46 -6.95 13.56
N ARG A 197 18.60 -8.16 14.10
CA ARG A 197 17.95 -8.56 15.34
C ARG A 197 18.41 -7.69 16.50
N ASP A 198 19.72 -7.54 16.68
CA ASP A 198 20.31 -6.89 17.85
C ASP A 198 20.03 -5.39 17.89
N PHE A 199 19.91 -4.74 16.72
CA PHE A 199 19.48 -3.36 16.58
C PHE A 199 18.13 -3.08 17.25
N VAL A 200 17.19 -4.03 17.17
CA VAL A 200 15.84 -3.90 17.78
C VAL A 200 15.78 -4.57 19.16
N LYS A 201 16.47 -5.70 19.34
CA LYS A 201 16.38 -6.53 20.54
C LYS A 201 16.91 -5.83 21.78
N HIS A 202 17.91 -4.97 21.68
CA HIS A 202 18.49 -4.28 22.84
C HIS A 202 17.86 -2.92 23.15
N GLN A 203 16.73 -2.60 22.50
CA GLN A 203 16.01 -1.35 22.74
C GLN A 203 15.19 -1.38 24.04
N PRO A 204 14.88 -0.20 24.65
CA PRO A 204 14.06 -0.11 25.85
C PRO A 204 12.68 -0.79 25.69
N THR A 205 12.16 -1.37 26.78
CA THR A 205 10.87 -2.08 26.77
C THR A 205 9.73 -1.20 26.25
N LYS A 206 9.73 0.10 26.60
CA LYS A 206 8.72 1.06 26.13
C LYS A 206 8.79 1.29 24.62
N LEU A 207 9.99 1.35 24.05
CA LEU A 207 10.17 1.44 22.59
C LEU A 207 9.67 0.16 21.91
N LYS A 208 9.90 -1.02 22.48
CA LYS A 208 9.31 -2.26 21.94
C LYS A 208 7.78 -2.28 22.02
N SER A 209 7.19 -1.68 23.05
CA SER A 209 5.73 -1.49 23.12
C SER A 209 5.22 -0.59 22.01
N LEU A 210 5.92 0.52 21.73
CA LEU A 210 5.60 1.39 20.59
C LEU A 210 5.75 0.66 19.24
N LEU A 211 6.82 -0.12 19.06
CA LEU A 211 7.01 -0.92 17.84
C LEU A 211 5.87 -1.92 17.64
N ARG A 212 5.36 -2.55 18.71
CA ARG A 212 4.16 -3.40 18.62
C ARG A 212 2.94 -2.61 18.17
N LEU A 213 2.72 -1.42 18.74
CA LEU A 213 1.61 -0.56 18.37
C LEU A 213 1.66 -0.17 16.88
N VAL A 214 2.83 0.25 16.39
CA VAL A 214 3.03 0.61 14.98
C VAL A 214 2.87 -0.60 14.07
N LYS A 215 3.39 -1.77 14.44
CA LYS A 215 3.20 -3.01 13.67
C LYS A 215 1.74 -3.41 13.59
N HIS A 216 1.02 -3.35 14.71
CA HIS A 216 -0.42 -3.64 14.74
C HIS A 216 -1.21 -2.65 13.89
N TRP A 217 -0.91 -1.36 14.00
CA TRP A 217 -1.47 -0.31 13.15
C TRP A 217 -1.22 -0.61 11.67
N TYR A 218 0.02 -0.90 11.29
CA TYR A 218 0.37 -1.20 9.89
C TYR A 218 -0.36 -2.44 9.36
N GLN A 219 -0.47 -3.51 10.17
CA GLN A 219 -1.24 -4.70 9.80
C GLN A 219 -2.73 -4.43 9.63
N GLN A 220 -3.31 -3.52 10.43
CA GLN A 220 -4.70 -3.10 10.26
C GLN A 220 -4.90 -2.19 9.05
N CYS A 221 -4.01 -1.22 8.82
CA CYS A 221 -4.11 -0.28 7.72
C CYS A 221 -3.78 -0.90 6.35
N ALA A 222 -3.07 -2.04 6.34
CA ALA A 222 -2.87 -2.83 5.13
C ALA A 222 -4.12 -3.61 4.71
N GLN A 223 -5.16 -3.67 5.54
CA GLN A 223 -6.45 -4.27 5.19
C GLN A 223 -7.34 -3.26 4.49
N ASP A 224 -8.11 -3.74 3.52
CA ASP A 224 -9.17 -2.93 2.92
C ASP A 224 -10.19 -2.57 4.00
N ILE A 225 -10.57 -1.30 4.05
CA ILE A 225 -11.58 -0.77 4.96
C ILE A 225 -12.95 -0.76 4.28
N GLN A 226 -14.01 -0.90 5.07
CA GLN A 226 -15.37 -0.79 4.56
C GLN A 226 -15.74 0.70 4.43
N VAL A 227 -16.01 1.15 3.20
CA VAL A 227 -16.51 2.50 2.92
C VAL A 227 -17.96 2.40 2.50
N THR A 228 -18.86 2.96 3.32
CA THR A 228 -20.28 3.10 2.98
C THR A 228 -20.49 4.42 2.25
N VAL A 229 -20.89 4.33 1.00
CA VAL A 229 -21.16 5.49 0.13
C VAL A 229 -22.66 5.78 0.15
N GLU A 230 -23.03 6.88 0.78
CA GLU A 230 -24.40 7.37 0.87
C GLU A 230 -24.71 8.32 -0.29
N GLN A 231 -25.89 8.19 -0.88
CA GLN A 231 -26.40 9.15 -1.88
C GLN A 231 -27.90 9.33 -1.65
N GLN A 232 -28.37 10.57 -1.74
CA GLN A 232 -29.79 10.87 -1.56
C GLN A 232 -30.64 10.16 -2.63
N GLY A 233 -31.64 9.39 -2.20
CA GLY A 233 -32.56 8.68 -3.10
C GLY A 233 -32.07 7.31 -3.59
N TYR A 234 -30.91 6.83 -3.13
CA TYR A 234 -30.35 5.53 -3.52
C TYR A 234 -29.98 4.69 -2.30
N SER A 235 -29.87 3.37 -2.47
CA SER A 235 -29.34 2.49 -1.42
C SER A 235 -27.86 2.76 -1.16
N ASP A 236 -27.45 2.50 0.08
CA ASP A 236 -26.04 2.57 0.50
C ASP A 236 -25.20 1.61 -0.35
N LEU A 237 -24.10 2.11 -0.93
CA LEU A 237 -23.14 1.29 -1.65
C LEU A 237 -21.96 0.99 -0.73
N ILE A 238 -21.68 -0.29 -0.51
CA ILE A 238 -20.55 -0.74 0.32
C ILE A 238 -19.37 -1.10 -0.58
N LEU A 239 -18.21 -0.50 -0.32
CA LEU A 239 -16.96 -0.80 -1.01
C LEU A 239 -15.88 -1.21 -0.02
N TRP A 240 -15.06 -2.18 -0.40
CA TRP A 240 -13.80 -2.49 0.27
C TRP A 240 -12.67 -1.74 -0.45
N VAL A 241 -11.94 -0.91 0.30
CA VAL A 241 -11.00 0.07 -0.24
C VAL A 241 -9.72 0.06 0.56
N ASN A 242 -8.57 0.01 -0.12
CA ASN A 242 -7.29 0.18 0.55
C ASN A 242 -7.15 1.67 0.93
N PRO A 243 -6.98 2.04 2.22
CA PRO A 243 -7.00 3.45 2.64
C PRO A 243 -5.84 4.28 2.04
N TYR A 244 -4.78 3.65 1.54
CA TYR A 244 -3.65 4.30 0.90
C TYR A 244 -3.79 4.46 -0.62
N GLU A 245 -4.79 3.85 -1.24
CA GLU A 245 -5.01 4.04 -2.67
C GLU A 245 -5.54 5.46 -2.96
N PRO A 246 -5.22 6.05 -4.13
CA PRO A 246 -5.76 7.35 -4.50
C PRO A 246 -7.29 7.31 -4.54
N ILE A 247 -7.94 8.33 -3.98
CA ILE A 247 -9.40 8.50 -3.99
C ILE A 247 -9.96 8.51 -5.41
N LYS A 248 -9.15 8.88 -6.43
CA LYS A 248 -9.49 8.68 -7.84
C LYS A 248 -9.95 7.25 -8.15
N LYS A 249 -9.24 6.22 -7.66
CA LYS A 249 -9.61 4.82 -7.88
C LYS A 249 -10.93 4.47 -7.19
N VAL A 250 -11.15 4.99 -5.99
CA VAL A 250 -12.40 4.81 -5.24
C VAL A 250 -13.58 5.40 -6.01
N LYS A 251 -13.42 6.63 -6.50
CA LYS A 251 -14.38 7.33 -7.37
C LYS A 251 -14.68 6.55 -8.66
N GLU A 252 -13.66 6.00 -9.31
CA GLU A 252 -13.82 5.15 -10.50
C GLU A 252 -14.63 3.88 -10.20
N ARG A 253 -14.40 3.23 -9.05
CA ARG A 253 -15.19 2.07 -8.61
C ARG A 253 -16.66 2.44 -8.38
N ILE A 254 -16.92 3.53 -7.65
CA ILE A 254 -18.28 4.04 -7.42
C ILE A 254 -19.00 4.31 -8.76
N ARG A 255 -18.31 4.96 -9.69
CA ARG A 255 -18.83 5.26 -11.03
C ARG A 255 -19.22 3.99 -11.79
N ARG A 256 -18.37 2.95 -11.76
CA ARG A 256 -18.66 1.66 -12.39
C ARG A 256 -19.84 0.95 -11.73
N SER A 257 -19.89 0.95 -10.39
CA SER A 257 -20.94 0.26 -9.63
C SER A 257 -22.32 0.92 -9.76
N ARG A 258 -22.37 2.25 -9.84
CA ARG A 258 -23.65 2.99 -9.94
C ARG A 258 -24.07 3.32 -11.38
N GLY A 259 -23.21 3.07 -12.37
CA GLY A 259 -23.51 3.40 -13.77
C GLY A 259 -23.59 4.92 -14.03
N CYS A 260 -22.99 5.74 -13.17
CA CYS A 260 -23.02 7.20 -13.26
C CYS A 260 -22.19 7.71 -14.44
N SER A 261 -22.73 8.69 -15.18
CA SER A 261 -22.00 9.38 -16.27
C SER A 261 -21.18 10.58 -15.77
N GLY A 262 -21.52 11.13 -14.59
CA GLY A 262 -20.83 12.27 -13.96
C GLY A 262 -19.58 11.92 -13.15
N LEU A 263 -18.82 12.94 -12.75
CA LEU A 263 -17.67 12.77 -11.84
C LEU A 263 -18.18 12.72 -10.39
N PRO A 264 -17.95 11.62 -9.65
CA PRO A 264 -18.39 11.52 -8.27
C PRO A 264 -17.57 12.46 -7.37
N ARG A 265 -18.26 13.36 -6.67
CA ARG A 265 -17.66 14.17 -5.59
C ARG A 265 -17.98 13.49 -4.28
N LEU A 266 -16.93 13.14 -3.54
CA LEU A 266 -17.07 12.51 -2.23
C LEU A 266 -16.77 13.54 -1.16
N SER A 267 -17.60 13.57 -0.12
CA SER A 267 -17.36 14.35 1.08
C SER A 267 -17.33 13.46 2.31
N PHE A 268 -16.51 13.84 3.28
CA PHE A 268 -16.36 13.17 4.55
C PHE A 268 -16.51 14.18 5.68
N GLN A 269 -17.08 13.75 6.79
CA GLN A 269 -17.24 14.57 7.98
C GLN A 269 -17.08 13.69 9.22
N GLU A 270 -16.11 14.02 10.05
CA GLU A 270 -15.95 13.41 11.36
C GLU A 270 -16.93 14.05 12.35
N ARG A 271 -17.32 13.33 13.41
CA ARG A 271 -18.27 13.84 14.40
C ARG A 271 -17.72 15.10 15.08
N GLY A 272 -18.39 16.23 14.87
CA GLY A 272 -17.99 17.52 15.43
C GLY A 272 -16.98 18.30 14.57
N SER A 273 -16.57 17.78 13.40
CA SER A 273 -15.74 18.50 12.44
C SER A 273 -16.57 19.15 11.32
N GLU A 274 -15.97 20.09 10.61
CA GLU A 274 -16.50 20.58 9.35
C GLU A 274 -16.43 19.48 8.28
N ARG A 275 -17.35 19.54 7.31
CA ARG A 275 -17.40 18.61 6.18
C ARG A 275 -16.34 18.97 5.16
N GLN A 276 -15.53 17.99 4.77
CA GLN A 276 -14.42 18.17 3.85
C GLN A 276 -14.67 17.43 2.53
N LEU A 277 -14.22 18.02 1.42
CA LEU A 277 -14.26 17.39 0.10
C LEU A 277 -13.04 16.50 -0.09
N LEU A 278 -13.26 15.27 -0.53
CA LEU A 278 -12.21 14.28 -0.79
C LEU A 278 -11.61 14.49 -2.19
N SER A 279 -10.38 14.99 -2.22
CA SER A 279 -9.59 15.23 -3.44
C SER A 279 -9.20 13.91 -4.11
N SER A 280 -9.29 13.86 -5.43
CA SER A 280 -8.93 12.68 -6.22
C SER A 280 -7.42 12.34 -6.16
N HIS A 281 -6.58 13.31 -5.81
CA HIS A 281 -5.12 13.16 -5.73
C HIS A 281 -4.63 12.68 -4.37
N CYS A 282 -5.49 12.69 -3.37
CA CYS A 282 -5.20 12.23 -2.01
C CYS A 282 -5.69 10.80 -1.81
N SER A 283 -5.25 10.15 -0.74
CA SER A 283 -5.77 8.86 -0.26
C SER A 283 -6.79 9.07 0.87
N LEU A 284 -7.54 8.03 1.26
CA LEU A 284 -8.40 8.10 2.44
C LEU A 284 -7.58 8.32 3.72
N ALA A 285 -6.41 7.70 3.79
CA ALA A 285 -5.43 7.90 4.86
C ALA A 285 -4.97 9.35 5.03
N TYR A 286 -4.86 10.12 3.94
CA TYR A 286 -4.53 11.55 3.99
C TYR A 286 -5.55 12.35 4.82
N TYR A 287 -6.83 11.95 4.77
CA TYR A 287 -7.92 12.56 5.53
C TYR A 287 -8.14 11.90 6.91
N GLY A 288 -7.23 11.04 7.35
CA GLY A 288 -7.37 10.33 8.62
C GLY A 288 -8.40 9.19 8.60
N ILE A 289 -8.85 8.75 7.43
CA ILE A 289 -9.86 7.70 7.29
C ILE A 289 -9.18 6.34 7.20
N PHE A 290 -9.30 5.54 8.25
CA PHE A 290 -8.61 4.26 8.41
C PHE A 290 -9.49 3.13 8.96
N CYS A 291 -10.78 3.36 9.13
CA CYS A 291 -11.73 2.36 9.61
C CYS A 291 -13.10 2.60 8.97
N ASP A 292 -14.05 1.70 9.24
CA ASP A 292 -15.38 1.72 8.67
C ASP A 292 -16.01 3.11 8.74
N THR A 293 -16.26 3.69 7.58
CA THR A 293 -16.59 5.11 7.45
C THR A 293 -17.71 5.31 6.44
N ARG A 294 -18.58 6.28 6.73
CA ARG A 294 -19.62 6.75 5.82
C ARG A 294 -19.10 7.98 5.07
N VAL A 295 -19.17 7.95 3.74
CA VAL A 295 -18.85 9.09 2.87
C VAL A 295 -20.08 9.44 2.05
N CYS A 296 -20.37 10.73 1.88
CA CYS A 296 -21.50 11.15 1.08
C CYS A 296 -21.04 11.40 -0.35
N LEU A 297 -21.72 10.73 -1.29
CA LEU A 297 -21.59 10.92 -2.72
C LEU A 297 -22.53 12.04 -3.18
N LEU A 298 -21.92 13.09 -3.70
CA LEU A 298 -22.58 14.12 -4.50
C LEU A 298 -22.29 13.77 -5.96
N GLU A 299 -23.34 13.46 -6.71
CA GLU A 299 -23.23 13.27 -8.16
C GLU A 299 -23.25 14.65 -8.81
N THR A 300 -22.11 15.08 -9.36
CA THR A 300 -22.06 16.26 -10.23
C THR A 300 -22.10 15.80 -11.68
N PHE A 301 -23.16 16.17 -12.39
CA PHE A 301 -23.23 16.06 -13.85
C PHE A 301 -22.04 16.85 -14.48
N SER A 302 -21.49 16.33 -15.59
CA SER A 302 -20.20 16.69 -16.26
C SER A 302 -19.94 18.19 -16.54
N PRO A 303 -18.68 18.61 -16.81
CA PRO A 303 -18.15 19.91 -16.39
C PRO A 303 -18.64 21.04 -17.29
N GLU A 304 -19.38 21.96 -16.70
CA GLU A 304 -19.39 23.34 -17.18
C GLU A 304 -17.99 23.92 -16.93
N ILE A 305 -17.31 24.34 -18.00
CA ILE A 305 -16.15 25.22 -17.90
C ILE A 305 -16.65 26.66 -17.76
N GLN A 306 -15.92 27.48 -17.04
CA GLN A 306 -16.21 28.89 -16.88
C GLN A 306 -15.36 29.70 -17.87
N VAL A 307 -16.00 30.30 -18.87
CA VAL A 307 -15.33 31.17 -19.84
C VAL A 307 -15.67 32.63 -19.60
N PHE A 308 -14.74 33.54 -19.87
CA PHE A 308 -14.95 34.97 -19.76
C PHE A 308 -15.21 35.57 -21.14
N VAL A 309 -16.23 36.40 -21.28
CA VAL A 309 -16.51 37.13 -22.52
C VAL A 309 -16.25 38.60 -22.25
N LYS A 310 -15.29 39.16 -22.98
CA LYS A 310 -14.91 40.56 -22.92
C LYS A 310 -15.77 41.39 -23.87
N SER A 311 -16.51 42.33 -23.32
CA SER A 311 -17.36 43.28 -24.05
C SER A 311 -16.52 44.34 -24.77
N PRO A 312 -17.07 44.99 -25.82
CA PRO A 312 -16.42 46.11 -26.51
C PRO A 312 -16.02 47.27 -25.58
N ASP A 313 -16.75 47.46 -24.47
CA ASP A 313 -16.50 48.51 -23.47
C ASP A 313 -15.36 48.17 -22.50
N GLY A 314 -14.80 46.96 -22.58
CA GLY A 314 -13.62 46.53 -21.84
C GLY A 314 -13.87 45.60 -20.66
N ASP A 315 -15.12 45.48 -20.19
CA ASP A 315 -15.51 44.61 -19.08
C ASP A 315 -15.62 43.13 -19.49
N SER A 316 -15.28 42.21 -18.58
CA SER A 316 -15.37 40.76 -18.79
C SER A 316 -16.43 40.13 -17.90
N GLN A 317 -17.32 39.32 -18.49
CA GLN A 317 -18.36 38.59 -17.76
C GLN A 317 -18.19 37.07 -17.89
N ALA A 318 -18.48 36.34 -16.82
CA ALA A 318 -18.32 34.88 -16.79
C ALA A 318 -19.58 34.12 -17.24
N TYR A 319 -19.36 33.05 -18.02
CA TYR A 319 -20.38 32.16 -18.56
C TYR A 319 -20.00 30.71 -18.30
N ALA A 320 -20.97 29.93 -17.82
CA ALA A 320 -20.81 28.50 -17.59
C ALA A 320 -21.28 27.75 -18.84
N VAL A 321 -20.37 27.03 -19.50
CA VAL A 321 -20.63 26.36 -20.77
C VAL A 321 -19.99 24.99 -20.79
N HIS A 322 -20.59 24.04 -21.50
CA HIS A 322 -19.97 22.73 -21.69
C HIS A 322 -18.98 22.79 -22.87
N PRO A 323 -17.79 22.16 -22.81
CA PRO A 323 -16.82 22.20 -23.92
C PRO A 323 -17.38 21.68 -25.26
N LYS A 324 -18.35 20.76 -25.22
CA LYS A 324 -19.04 20.26 -26.43
C LYS A 324 -20.25 21.09 -26.87
N SER A 325 -20.56 22.19 -26.20
CA SER A 325 -21.64 23.09 -26.61
C SER A 325 -21.22 23.86 -27.86
N PHE A 326 -22.18 24.12 -28.74
CA PHE A 326 -21.98 24.97 -29.90
C PHE A 326 -21.75 26.43 -29.50
N VAL A 327 -20.96 27.14 -30.28
CA VAL A 327 -20.73 28.59 -30.10
C VAL A 327 -22.06 29.37 -30.07
N LEU A 328 -23.06 28.94 -30.86
CA LEU A 328 -24.40 29.54 -30.84
C LEU A 328 -25.06 29.51 -29.45
N SER A 329 -24.86 28.44 -28.68
CA SER A 329 -25.42 28.31 -27.33
C SER A 329 -24.81 29.34 -26.36
N LEU A 330 -23.51 29.65 -26.49
CA LEU A 330 -22.88 30.72 -25.71
C LEU A 330 -23.41 32.10 -26.13
N LYS A 331 -23.64 32.34 -27.43
CA LYS A 331 -24.23 33.59 -27.92
C LYS A 331 -25.65 33.83 -27.41
N GLN A 332 -26.46 32.79 -27.35
CA GLN A 332 -27.79 32.84 -26.75
C GLN A 332 -27.72 33.20 -25.26
N GLN A 333 -26.79 32.61 -24.49
CA GLN A 333 -26.60 32.98 -23.09
C GLN A 333 -26.17 34.45 -22.90
N ILE A 334 -25.34 34.98 -23.80
CA ILE A 334 -24.97 36.41 -23.81
C ILE A 334 -26.21 37.28 -24.10
N GLU A 335 -27.05 36.88 -25.05
CA GLU A 335 -28.30 37.58 -25.37
C GLU A 335 -29.26 37.58 -24.16
N ASP A 336 -29.43 36.43 -23.50
CA ASP A 336 -30.29 36.30 -22.33
C ASP A 336 -29.82 37.16 -21.14
N LYS A 337 -28.50 37.30 -20.95
CA LYS A 337 -27.92 38.06 -19.83
C LYS A 337 -27.72 39.55 -20.11
N GLN A 338 -27.39 39.93 -21.34
CA GLN A 338 -27.00 41.30 -21.72
C GLN A 338 -28.01 41.98 -22.66
N GLY A 339 -28.99 41.25 -23.18
CA GLY A 339 -29.96 41.76 -24.17
C GLY A 339 -29.38 42.03 -25.55
N PHE A 340 -28.13 41.60 -25.82
CA PHE A 340 -27.47 41.83 -27.10
C PHE A 340 -27.81 40.72 -28.10
N PRO A 341 -28.49 40.99 -29.23
CA PRO A 341 -29.02 39.93 -30.09
C PRO A 341 -27.94 39.00 -30.66
N SER A 342 -28.09 37.68 -30.51
CA SER A 342 -27.14 36.66 -30.97
C SER A 342 -26.81 36.76 -32.47
N SER A 343 -27.76 37.24 -33.28
CA SER A 343 -27.56 37.51 -34.72
C SER A 343 -26.53 38.61 -35.00
N GLN A 344 -26.37 39.57 -34.08
CA GLN A 344 -25.42 40.69 -34.17
C GLN A 344 -24.08 40.39 -33.47
N GLN A 345 -23.97 39.27 -32.76
CA GLN A 345 -22.77 38.87 -32.02
C GLN A 345 -21.73 38.19 -32.91
N GLN A 346 -20.47 38.59 -32.75
CA GLN A 346 -19.29 37.89 -33.27
C GLN A 346 -18.34 37.59 -32.11
N LEU A 347 -18.09 36.30 -31.86
CA LEU A 347 -17.14 35.85 -30.85
C LEU A 347 -15.80 35.50 -31.52
N GLU A 348 -14.71 35.88 -30.87
CA GLU A 348 -13.35 35.66 -31.33
C GLU A 348 -12.47 35.08 -30.21
N TYR A 349 -11.63 34.12 -30.55
CA TYR A 349 -10.65 33.52 -29.64
C TYR A 349 -9.32 33.33 -30.37
N GLN A 350 -8.22 33.78 -29.78
CA GLN A 350 -6.86 33.72 -30.35
C GLN A 350 -6.74 34.26 -31.79
N GLY A 351 -7.51 35.30 -32.15
CA GLY A 351 -7.49 35.88 -33.51
C GLY A 351 -8.41 35.17 -34.51
N GLN A 352 -9.14 34.12 -34.09
CA GLN A 352 -10.05 33.35 -34.95
C GLN A 352 -11.52 33.65 -34.62
N VAL A 353 -12.32 33.96 -35.65
CA VAL A 353 -13.77 34.13 -35.53
C VAL A 353 -14.46 32.77 -35.38
N LEU A 354 -15.23 32.62 -34.32
CA LEU A 354 -15.92 31.39 -33.97
C LEU A 354 -17.21 31.20 -34.77
N GLN A 355 -17.41 29.99 -35.29
CA GLN A 355 -18.57 29.62 -36.11
C GLN A 355 -19.69 29.02 -35.25
N ASP A 356 -20.92 29.43 -35.51
CA ASP A 356 -22.10 29.15 -34.66
C ASP A 356 -22.33 27.65 -34.42
N TRP A 357 -22.07 26.80 -35.41
CA TRP A 357 -22.35 25.35 -35.40
C TRP A 357 -21.15 24.48 -35.04
N VAL A 358 -20.05 25.08 -34.58
CA VAL A 358 -18.84 24.37 -34.14
C VAL A 358 -18.79 24.39 -32.61
N ASP A 359 -18.32 23.30 -32.00
CA ASP A 359 -18.21 23.21 -30.54
C ASP A 359 -17.02 24.01 -29.98
N LEU A 360 -17.13 24.47 -28.73
CA LEU A 360 -16.09 25.28 -28.08
C LEU A 360 -14.75 24.52 -27.93
N GLY A 361 -14.81 23.21 -27.68
CA GLY A 361 -13.65 22.34 -27.54
C GLY A 361 -12.85 22.17 -28.82
N HIS A 362 -13.49 22.25 -29.99
CA HIS A 362 -12.84 22.24 -31.30
C HIS A 362 -11.84 23.39 -31.47
N TYR A 363 -12.14 24.56 -30.90
CA TYR A 363 -11.25 25.73 -30.90
C TYR A 363 -10.20 25.67 -29.78
N GLY A 364 -10.15 24.59 -29.00
CA GLY A 364 -9.22 24.43 -27.88
C GLY A 364 -9.55 25.29 -26.67
N ILE A 365 -10.79 25.80 -26.56
CA ILE A 365 -11.22 26.67 -25.45
C ILE A 365 -11.30 25.85 -24.15
N GLN A 366 -10.60 26.33 -23.12
CA GLN A 366 -10.49 25.70 -21.81
C GLN A 366 -11.14 26.54 -20.71
N ASP A 367 -11.15 26.00 -19.49
CA ASP A 367 -11.62 26.71 -18.32
C ASP A 367 -10.80 27.99 -18.07
N SER A 368 -11.49 29.06 -17.70
CA SER A 368 -10.97 30.40 -17.47
C SER A 368 -10.42 31.14 -18.70
N ASP A 369 -10.65 30.64 -19.91
CA ASP A 369 -10.29 31.35 -21.15
C ASP A 369 -11.16 32.59 -21.40
N THR A 370 -10.59 33.59 -22.07
CA THR A 370 -11.29 34.83 -22.43
C THR A 370 -11.56 34.91 -23.93
N LEU A 371 -12.83 35.09 -24.30
CA LEU A 371 -13.29 35.37 -25.67
C LEU A 371 -13.60 36.85 -25.82
N THR A 372 -13.38 37.39 -27.02
CA THR A 372 -13.73 38.78 -27.35
C THR A 372 -15.07 38.83 -28.07
N LEU A 373 -15.97 39.71 -27.62
CA LEU A 373 -17.27 39.96 -28.24
C LEU A 373 -17.26 41.24 -29.07
N CYS A 374 -17.61 41.13 -30.34
CA CYS A 374 -17.68 42.23 -31.30
C CYS A 374 -19.08 42.32 -31.93
N LYS A 375 -19.47 43.53 -32.36
CA LYS A 375 -20.72 43.75 -33.11
C LYS A 375 -20.50 43.57 -34.61
N LYS A 376 -21.30 42.71 -35.25
CA LYS A 376 -21.34 42.60 -36.71
C LYS A 376 -21.83 43.93 -37.31
N ARG A 377 -21.06 44.54 -38.21
CA ARG A 377 -21.55 45.69 -39.01
C ARG A 377 -22.54 45.17 -40.05
N GLY A 378 -23.81 45.52 -39.90
CA GLY A 378 -24.82 45.24 -40.93
C GLY A 378 -24.53 46.04 -42.20
N ARG A 379 -24.73 45.41 -43.38
CA ARG A 379 -24.92 46.15 -44.62
C ARG A 379 -26.18 47.00 -44.47
N GLU A 380 -26.04 48.32 -44.47
CA GLU A 380 -27.14 49.24 -44.75
C GLU A 380 -27.74 48.85 -46.10
N ALA A 381 -29.00 48.41 -46.08
CA ALA A 381 -29.81 48.35 -47.27
C ALA A 381 -30.05 49.80 -47.72
N ALA A 382 -29.36 50.22 -48.78
CA ALA A 382 -29.66 51.47 -49.46
C ALA A 382 -31.10 51.38 -50.00
N LEU A 383 -32.00 52.11 -49.35
CA LEU A 383 -33.31 52.46 -49.89
C LEU A 383 -33.06 53.38 -51.11
N LEU A 384 -33.41 52.90 -52.32
CA LEU A 384 -33.61 53.77 -53.47
C LEU A 384 -35.05 54.31 -53.41
N PRO A 385 -35.28 55.63 -53.58
CA PRO A 385 -36.62 56.19 -53.69
C PRO A 385 -37.19 55.99 -55.10
N CYS A 386 -38.49 55.66 -55.13
CA CYS A 386 -39.47 55.62 -56.23
C CYS A 386 -39.03 55.27 -57.65
#